data_AF-A0A6I3MUF4-F1
#
_entry.id   AF-A0A6I3MUF4-F1
#
_cell.length_a   1.000
_cell.length_b   1.000
_cell.length_c   1.000
_cell.angle_alpha   90.00
_cell.angle_beta   90.00
_cell.angle_gamma   90.00
#
_symmetry.space_group_name_H-M   'P 1'
#
loop_
_entity.id
_entity.type
_entity.pdbx_description
1 polymer ?
#
loop_
_entity_poly.entity_id
_entity_poly.type
_entity_poly.pdbx_seq_one_letter_code
_entity_poly.pdbx_strand_id
1 'polypeptide(L)'
;MKKLLAILVFLIAGSQVNAQAKVLTSVNDAGDVATYELDCSVKFQILAKGLRYNITRHEFKGEEMKNSYRLMLVMDGFYSKTLNNEMTISAVLSDGTVLKAKKVIEDDGFFDGACTLRIKDPKALSELNIDKVIVHADKDVVYVLSAQNKAVFKKNLLAVMNAK
;
A
#
# COMPACT_ATOMS: atom_id res chain seq x y z
N MET A 1 24.60 14.75 -32.87
CA MET A 1 23.36 15.36 -32.34
C MET A 1 22.19 14.37 -32.26
N LYS A 2 21.85 13.61 -33.31
CA LYS A 2 20.73 12.63 -33.28
C LYS A 2 20.89 11.50 -32.23
N LYS A 3 22.12 11.00 -32.01
CA LYS A 3 22.40 9.96 -31.00
C LYS A 3 22.32 10.48 -29.55
N LEU A 4 22.62 11.76 -29.32
CA LEU A 4 22.48 12.39 -28.00
C LEU A 4 21.01 12.57 -27.62
N LEU A 5 20.16 12.94 -28.58
CA LEU A 5 18.71 13.06 -28.37
C LEU A 5 18.09 11.72 -27.97
N ALA A 6 18.49 10.60 -28.58
CA ALA A 6 17.95 9.28 -28.24
C ALA A 6 18.26 8.89 -26.79
N ILE A 7 19.47 9.18 -26.31
CA ILE A 7 19.88 8.91 -24.91
C ILE A 7 19.08 9.81 -23.94
N LEU A 8 18.89 11.09 -24.29
CA LEU A 8 18.13 12.03 -23.48
C LEU A 8 16.63 11.65 -23.38
N VAL A 9 16.03 11.15 -24.48
CA VAL A 9 14.65 10.66 -24.49
C VAL A 9 14.49 9.39 -23.64
N PHE A 10 15.47 8.48 -23.63
CA PHE A 10 15.45 7.31 -22.73
C PHE A 10 15.64 7.70 -21.25
N LEU A 11 16.43 8.73 -20.95
CA LEU A 11 16.61 9.26 -19.58
C LEU A 11 15.35 9.98 -19.06
N ILE A 12 14.58 10.65 -19.93
CA ILE A 12 13.33 11.33 -19.57
C ILE A 12 12.14 10.35 -19.56
N ALA A 13 12.13 9.33 -20.43
CA ALA A 13 11.12 8.29 -20.41
C ALA A 13 11.25 7.36 -19.19
N GLY A 14 12.47 7.17 -18.68
CA GLY A 14 12.72 6.44 -17.43
C GLY A 14 12.38 7.21 -16.16
N SER A 15 12.11 8.53 -16.25
CA SER A 15 11.83 9.39 -15.10
C SER A 15 10.34 9.65 -14.84
N GLN A 16 9.43 8.93 -15.51
CA GLN A 16 8.08 8.70 -14.96
C GLN A 16 8.13 7.69 -13.81
N VAL A 17 9.01 7.97 -12.85
CA VAL A 17 9.13 7.24 -11.60
C VAL A 17 7.84 7.53 -10.83
N ASN A 18 7.21 6.52 -10.25
CA ASN A 18 6.31 6.74 -9.13
C ASN A 18 7.13 7.49 -8.06
N ALA A 19 7.02 8.82 -8.06
CA ALA A 19 7.70 9.66 -7.11
C ALA A 19 7.14 9.35 -5.72
N GLN A 20 8.04 9.30 -4.73
CA GLN A 20 7.67 9.18 -3.33
C GLN A 20 6.56 10.19 -3.01
N ALA A 21 5.46 9.71 -2.40
CA ALA A 21 4.41 10.60 -1.96
C ALA A 21 4.91 11.46 -0.79
N LYS A 22 4.44 12.70 -0.73
CA LYS A 22 4.60 13.54 0.46
C LYS A 22 3.90 12.87 1.64
N VAL A 23 4.41 13.01 2.85
CA VAL A 23 3.69 12.59 4.06
C VAL A 23 2.89 13.78 4.59
N LEU A 24 1.59 13.58 4.79
CA LEU A 24 0.71 14.52 5.48
C LEU A 24 0.75 14.19 6.97
N THR A 25 0.79 15.24 7.79
CA THR A 25 0.72 15.14 9.25
C THR A 25 -0.55 15.85 9.70
N SER A 26 -1.34 15.19 10.55
CA SER A 26 -2.49 15.78 11.20
C SER A 26 -2.54 15.36 12.67
N VAL A 27 -3.20 16.15 13.49
CA VAL A 27 -3.49 15.82 14.89
C VAL A 27 -4.99 15.97 15.06
N ASN A 28 -5.63 15.02 15.74
CA ASN A 28 -7.06 15.12 16.04
C ASN A 28 -7.36 16.23 17.05
N ASP A 29 -8.64 16.60 17.18
CA ASP A 29 -9.07 17.72 18.02
C ASP A 29 -8.69 17.55 19.51
N ALA A 30 -8.66 16.31 20.00
CA ALA A 30 -8.26 15.99 21.37
C ALA A 30 -6.74 16.05 21.60
N GLY A 31 -5.93 16.14 20.54
CA GLY A 31 -4.48 16.23 20.63
C GLY A 31 -3.76 14.93 21.00
N ASP A 32 -4.50 13.82 21.13
CA ASP A 32 -4.04 12.53 21.62
C ASP A 32 -3.68 11.54 20.49
N VAL A 33 -4.01 11.85 19.24
CA VAL A 33 -3.62 11.04 18.09
C VAL A 33 -3.01 11.91 17.00
N ALA A 34 -1.73 11.67 16.69
CA ALA A 34 -1.10 12.18 15.49
C ALA A 34 -1.21 11.15 14.35
N THR A 35 -1.59 11.58 13.16
CA THR A 35 -1.72 10.74 11.96
C THR A 35 -0.72 11.18 10.91
N TYR A 36 -0.03 10.20 10.33
CA TYR A 36 0.97 10.37 9.29
C TYR A 36 0.59 9.48 8.12
N GLU A 37 0.27 10.06 6.97
CA GLU A 37 -0.19 9.30 5.81
C GLU A 37 0.42 9.79 4.50
N LEU A 38 0.45 8.93 3.48
CA LEU A 38 0.90 9.37 2.16
C LEU A 38 -0.17 10.29 1.54
N ASP A 39 0.26 11.43 1.03
CA ASP A 39 -0.57 12.35 0.27
C ASP A 39 -1.02 11.67 -1.04
N CYS A 40 -2.26 11.17 -1.01
CA CYS A 40 -2.92 10.54 -2.14
C CYS A 40 -4.04 11.42 -2.71
N SER A 41 -4.05 12.73 -2.41
CA SER A 41 -5.11 13.67 -2.83
C SER A 41 -5.31 13.74 -4.35
N VAL A 42 -4.23 13.61 -5.12
CA VAL A 42 -4.26 13.56 -6.59
C VAL A 42 -4.44 12.13 -7.09
N LYS A 43 -3.68 11.19 -6.54
CA LYS A 43 -3.73 9.76 -6.89
C LYS A 43 -3.10 8.90 -5.80
N PHE A 44 -3.62 7.70 -5.63
CA PHE A 44 -2.96 6.67 -4.84
C PHE A 44 -1.64 6.22 -5.47
N GLN A 45 -0.72 5.77 -4.61
CA GLN A 45 0.54 5.17 -5.05
C GLN A 45 0.29 3.80 -5.67
N ILE A 46 1.03 3.45 -6.72
CA ILE A 46 0.83 2.18 -7.42
C ILE A 46 1.71 1.11 -6.77
N LEU A 47 1.10 0.00 -6.34
CA LEU A 47 1.81 -1.17 -5.81
C LEU A 47 2.09 -2.19 -6.92
N ALA A 48 1.10 -2.44 -7.77
CA ALA A 48 1.20 -3.25 -8.98
C ALA A 48 0.17 -2.76 -10.01
N LYS A 49 0.20 -3.29 -11.24
CA LYS A 49 -0.81 -2.94 -12.25
C LYS A 49 -2.21 -3.28 -11.72
N GLY A 50 -3.09 -2.27 -11.63
CA GLY A 50 -4.44 -2.41 -11.10
C GLY A 50 -4.52 -2.56 -9.57
N LEU A 51 -3.41 -2.37 -8.84
CA LEU A 51 -3.36 -2.38 -7.38
C LEU A 51 -2.61 -1.14 -6.87
N ARG A 52 -3.33 -0.29 -6.15
CA ARG A 52 -2.84 0.94 -5.56
C ARG A 52 -2.82 0.82 -4.04
N TYR A 53 -2.18 1.77 -3.36
CA TYR A 53 -2.06 1.75 -1.91
C TYR A 53 -1.92 3.12 -1.26
N ASN A 54 -2.20 3.16 0.04
CA ASN A 54 -1.82 4.21 0.98
C ASN A 54 -1.23 3.55 2.25
N ILE A 55 -0.32 4.25 2.93
CA ILE A 55 0.23 3.85 4.22
C ILE A 55 -0.13 4.94 5.23
N THR A 56 -0.72 4.53 6.35
CA THR A 56 -1.08 5.42 7.45
C THR A 56 -0.45 4.91 8.74
N ARG A 57 0.19 5.79 9.49
CA ARG A 57 0.63 5.58 10.87
C ARG A 57 -0.21 6.47 11.78
N HIS A 58 -0.86 5.86 12.76
CA HIS A 58 -1.41 6.59 13.89
C HIS A 58 -0.46 6.45 15.08
N GLU A 59 -0.06 7.57 15.64
CA GLU A 59 0.71 7.67 16.87
C GLU A 59 -0.24 8.12 17.99
N PHE A 60 -0.49 7.22 18.93
CA PHE A 60 -1.37 7.47 20.07
C PHE A 60 -0.53 7.96 21.25
N LYS A 61 -0.90 9.11 21.82
CA LYS A 61 -0.35 9.62 23.06
C LYS A 61 -1.10 8.98 24.24
N GLY A 62 -0.34 8.31 25.10
CA GLY A 62 -0.81 7.69 26.34
C GLY A 62 0.39 7.34 27.22
N GLU A 63 0.18 6.69 28.36
CA GLU A 63 1.28 6.22 29.23
C GLU A 63 2.26 5.31 28.46
N GLU A 64 1.75 4.57 27.47
CA GLU A 64 2.54 3.85 26.48
C GLU A 64 2.33 4.47 25.09
N MET A 65 3.38 5.12 24.56
CA MET A 65 3.40 5.58 23.16
C MET A 65 3.23 4.37 22.24
N LYS A 66 2.14 4.35 21.47
CA LYS A 66 1.82 3.22 20.59
C LYS A 66 1.62 3.69 19.16
N ASN A 67 2.35 3.05 18.25
CA ASN A 67 2.17 3.25 16.82
C ASN A 67 1.31 2.14 16.23
N SER A 68 0.35 2.52 15.38
CA SER A 68 -0.44 1.60 14.56
C SER A 68 -0.22 1.91 13.09
N TYR A 69 0.26 0.92 12.35
CA TYR A 69 0.51 1.02 10.92
C TYR A 69 -0.56 0.28 10.12
N ARG A 70 -1.10 0.94 9.10
CA ARG A 70 -2.13 0.43 8.21
C ARG A 70 -1.67 0.58 6.76
N LEU A 71 -1.80 -0.50 6.00
CA LEU A 71 -1.62 -0.52 4.56
C LEU A 71 -2.99 -0.67 3.92
N MET A 72 -3.51 0.41 3.35
CA MET A 72 -4.72 0.35 2.55
C MET A 72 -4.35 -0.03 1.13
N LEU A 73 -5.02 -1.04 0.59
CA LEU A 73 -4.91 -1.54 -0.77
C LEU A 73 -6.19 -1.19 -1.52
N VAL A 74 -6.05 -0.58 -2.70
CA VAL A 74 -7.17 -0.17 -3.55
C VAL A 74 -7.01 -0.85 -4.91
N MET A 75 -7.98 -1.67 -5.29
CA MET A 75 -7.97 -2.46 -6.53
C MET A 75 -8.84 -1.78 -7.59
N ASP A 76 -8.30 -1.61 -8.79
CA ASP A 76 -9.04 -1.01 -9.90
C ASP A 76 -10.07 -2.01 -10.45
N GLY A 77 -11.36 -1.65 -10.45
CA GLY A 77 -12.42 -2.38 -11.14
C GLY A 77 -12.62 -3.83 -10.69
N PHE A 78 -12.39 -4.12 -9.41
CA PHE A 78 -12.51 -5.49 -8.89
C PHE A 78 -13.99 -5.86 -8.67
N TYR A 79 -14.57 -6.55 -9.65
CA TYR A 79 -15.88 -7.16 -9.56
C TYR A 79 -15.72 -8.66 -9.32
N SER A 80 -16.20 -9.16 -8.19
CA SER A 80 -16.30 -10.60 -7.93
C SER A 80 -17.67 -10.88 -7.34
N LYS A 81 -18.43 -11.78 -7.98
CA LYS A 81 -19.55 -12.46 -7.32
C LYS A 81 -18.94 -13.49 -6.39
N THR A 82 -18.59 -13.10 -5.17
CA THR A 82 -18.12 -14.07 -4.20
C THR A 82 -19.29 -14.92 -3.71
N LEU A 83 -19.18 -16.23 -3.88
CA LEU A 83 -20.15 -17.20 -3.34
C LEU A 83 -20.16 -17.25 -1.81
N ASN A 84 -19.14 -16.69 -1.14
CA ASN A 84 -18.81 -16.99 0.25
C ASN A 84 -19.00 -15.84 1.26
N ASN A 85 -19.60 -14.69 0.89
CA ASN A 85 -19.73 -13.49 1.74
C ASN A 85 -18.42 -12.93 2.35
N GLU A 86 -17.28 -13.60 2.17
CA GLU A 86 -15.96 -13.23 2.68
C GLU A 86 -14.92 -13.31 1.56
N MET A 87 -14.05 -12.31 1.52
CA MET A 87 -12.85 -12.26 0.69
C MET A 87 -11.63 -12.13 1.59
N THR A 88 -10.55 -12.83 1.24
CA THR A 88 -9.27 -12.73 1.97
C THR A 88 -8.22 -12.08 1.09
N ILE A 89 -7.51 -11.10 1.64
CA ILE A 89 -6.38 -10.46 0.96
C ILE A 89 -5.11 -10.78 1.74
N SER A 90 -4.13 -11.30 1.01
CA SER A 90 -2.87 -11.79 1.54
C SER A 90 -1.71 -11.01 0.90
N ALA A 91 -0.87 -10.33 1.69
CA ALA A 91 0.43 -9.86 1.23
C ALA A 91 1.51 -10.89 1.64
N VAL A 92 2.22 -11.43 0.65
CA VAL A 92 3.27 -12.43 0.85
C VAL A 92 4.63 -11.72 0.82
N LEU A 93 5.39 -11.87 1.89
CA LEU A 93 6.72 -11.28 2.04
C LEU A 93 7.79 -12.19 1.41
N SER A 94 8.99 -11.65 1.18
CA SER A 94 10.09 -12.37 0.55
C SER A 94 10.60 -13.60 1.32
N ASP A 95 10.35 -13.67 2.62
CA ASP A 95 10.66 -14.83 3.47
C ASP A 95 9.52 -15.88 3.52
N GLY A 96 8.42 -15.63 2.80
CA GLY A 96 7.22 -16.47 2.81
C GLY A 96 6.20 -16.12 3.89
N THR A 97 6.49 -15.16 4.78
CA THR A 97 5.52 -14.66 5.77
C THR A 97 4.29 -14.08 5.06
N VAL A 98 3.08 -14.37 5.58
CA VAL A 98 1.83 -13.91 4.97
C VAL A 98 1.06 -13.00 5.92
N LEU A 99 0.90 -11.73 5.53
CA LEU A 99 0.01 -10.78 6.19
C LEU A 99 -1.39 -10.92 5.58
N LYS A 100 -2.42 -11.15 6.39
CA LYS A 100 -3.79 -11.41 5.91
C LYS A 100 -4.80 -10.45 6.52
N ALA A 101 -5.78 -10.03 5.74
CA ALA A 101 -7.03 -9.46 6.21
C ALA A 101 -8.21 -10.17 5.55
N LYS A 102 -9.30 -10.30 6.31
CA LYS A 102 -10.59 -10.75 5.82
C LYS A 102 -11.51 -9.54 5.67
N LYS A 103 -12.28 -9.50 4.60
CA LYS A 103 -13.30 -8.49 4.34
C LYS A 103 -14.61 -9.23 4.08
N VAL A 104 -15.65 -8.87 4.83
CA VAL A 104 -17.01 -9.31 4.56
C VAL A 104 -17.54 -8.47 3.39
N ILE A 105 -18.12 -9.13 2.41
CA ILE A 105 -18.72 -8.51 1.23
C ILE A 105 -20.17 -8.15 1.56
N GLU A 106 -20.62 -7.03 1.03
CA GLU A 106 -21.97 -6.52 1.29
C GLU A 106 -23.04 -7.49 0.77
N ASP A 107 -24.25 -7.41 1.32
CA ASP A 107 -25.34 -8.36 1.04
C ASP A 107 -25.78 -8.37 -0.44
N ASP A 108 -25.46 -7.30 -1.17
CA ASP A 108 -25.68 -7.17 -2.61
C ASP A 108 -24.58 -7.88 -3.45
N GLY A 109 -23.56 -8.42 -2.79
CA GLY A 109 -22.44 -9.14 -3.40
C GLY A 109 -21.36 -8.22 -3.97
N PHE A 110 -21.35 -6.94 -3.64
CA PHE A 110 -20.38 -5.98 -4.17
C PHE A 110 -19.21 -5.72 -3.20
N PHE A 111 -18.02 -5.63 -3.77
CA PHE A 111 -16.81 -5.25 -3.07
C PHE A 111 -16.39 -3.84 -3.49
N ASP A 112 -16.19 -2.97 -2.50
CA ASP A 112 -15.82 -1.54 -2.65
C ASP A 112 -14.43 -1.29 -3.27
N GLY A 113 -13.66 -2.36 -3.53
CA GLY A 113 -12.34 -2.26 -4.11
C GLY A 113 -11.25 -1.87 -3.11
N ALA A 114 -11.54 -1.74 -1.81
CA ALA A 114 -10.58 -1.30 -0.80
C ALA A 114 -10.46 -2.26 0.39
N CYS A 115 -9.22 -2.55 0.80
CA CYS A 115 -8.94 -3.37 1.97
C CYS A 115 -7.77 -2.81 2.78
N THR A 116 -7.83 -2.93 4.10
CA THR A 116 -6.75 -2.47 4.97
C THR A 116 -6.08 -3.63 5.68
N LEU A 117 -4.78 -3.78 5.46
CA LEU A 117 -3.91 -4.69 6.21
C LEU A 117 -3.30 -3.96 7.41
N ARG A 118 -3.34 -4.60 8.58
CA ARG A 118 -2.63 -4.11 9.76
C ARG A 118 -1.17 -4.57 9.69
N ILE A 119 -0.23 -3.64 9.75
CA ILE A 119 1.20 -3.94 9.81
C ILE A 119 1.59 -4.01 11.29
N LYS A 120 1.90 -5.22 11.76
CA LYS A 120 2.34 -5.44 13.15
C LYS A 120 3.79 -5.01 13.37
N ASP A 121 4.65 -5.34 12.41
CA ASP A 121 6.07 -4.99 12.43
C ASP A 121 6.45 -4.27 11.12
N PRO A 122 6.43 -2.92 11.13
CA PRO A 122 6.78 -2.13 9.95
C PRO A 122 8.29 -2.17 9.65
N LYS A 123 9.15 -2.47 10.64
CA LYS A 123 10.59 -2.60 10.41
C LYS A 123 10.88 -3.87 9.63
N ALA A 124 10.32 -5.00 10.08
CA ALA A 124 10.41 -6.26 9.34
C ALA A 124 9.86 -6.11 7.92
N LEU A 125 8.75 -5.40 7.73
CA LEU A 125 8.19 -5.12 6.39
C LEU A 125 9.07 -4.18 5.53
N SER A 126 9.89 -3.33 6.15
CA SER A 126 10.85 -2.51 5.40
C SER A 126 12.09 -3.31 4.98
N GLU A 127 12.44 -4.35 5.72
CA GLU A 127 13.55 -5.26 5.44
C GLU A 127 13.13 -6.35 4.45
N LEU A 128 11.92 -6.89 4.63
CA LEU A 128 11.28 -7.93 3.83
C LEU A 128 10.29 -7.28 2.87
N ASN A 129 10.57 -7.36 1.56
CA ASN A 129 9.66 -6.79 0.58
C ASN A 129 8.35 -7.59 0.52
N ILE A 130 7.27 -6.92 0.13
CA ILE A 130 6.08 -7.61 -0.38
C ILE A 130 6.45 -8.13 -1.78
N ASP A 131 6.38 -9.44 -1.99
CA ASP A 131 6.66 -10.04 -3.29
C ASP A 131 5.41 -10.09 -4.16
N LYS A 132 4.28 -10.42 -3.54
CA LYS A 132 2.98 -10.47 -4.19
C LYS A 132 1.85 -10.19 -3.22
N VAL A 133 0.77 -9.66 -3.75
CA VAL A 133 -0.54 -9.59 -3.08
C VAL A 133 -1.47 -10.58 -3.77
N ILE A 134 -2.19 -11.38 -2.99
CA ILE A 134 -3.15 -12.36 -3.48
C ILE A 134 -4.51 -12.00 -2.92
N VAL A 135 -5.49 -11.85 -3.80
CA VAL A 135 -6.89 -11.68 -3.46
C VAL A 135 -7.58 -13.03 -3.67
N HIS A 136 -8.03 -13.63 -2.58
CA HIS A 136 -8.75 -14.89 -2.55
C HIS A 136 -10.25 -14.60 -2.52
N ALA A 137 -10.89 -14.76 -3.68
CA ALA A 137 -12.33 -14.57 -3.89
C ALA A 137 -12.95 -15.85 -4.51
N ASP A 138 -13.77 -15.74 -5.55
CA ASP A 138 -14.19 -16.87 -6.41
C ASP A 138 -13.01 -17.50 -7.16
N LYS A 139 -12.01 -16.68 -7.48
CA LYS A 139 -10.72 -17.07 -8.02
C LYS A 139 -9.60 -16.28 -7.36
N ASP A 140 -8.40 -16.84 -7.39
CA ASP A 140 -7.21 -16.13 -6.94
C ASP A 140 -6.78 -15.09 -7.98
N VAL A 141 -6.66 -13.83 -7.55
CA VAL A 141 -6.03 -12.76 -8.33
C VAL A 141 -4.69 -12.42 -7.69
N VAL A 142 -3.62 -12.57 -8.46
CA VAL A 142 -2.24 -12.40 -7.98
C VAL A 142 -1.62 -11.16 -8.59
N TYR A 143 -1.24 -10.22 -7.73
CA TYR A 143 -0.49 -9.02 -8.08
C TYR A 143 0.98 -9.23 -7.70
N VAL A 144 1.84 -9.45 -8.69
CA VAL A 144 3.29 -9.56 -8.47
C VAL A 144 3.91 -8.17 -8.50
N LEU A 145 4.71 -7.83 -7.50
CA LEU A 145 5.35 -6.51 -7.40
C LEU A 145 6.65 -6.50 -8.20
N SER A 146 6.83 -5.47 -9.04
CA SER A 146 8.11 -5.23 -9.73
C SER A 146 9.18 -4.76 -8.74
N ALA A 147 10.46 -4.95 -9.08
CA ALA A 147 11.57 -4.45 -8.26
C ALA A 147 11.48 -2.93 -7.99
N GLN A 148 11.05 -2.17 -9.01
CA GLN A 148 10.82 -0.73 -8.87
C GLN A 148 9.72 -0.42 -7.86
N ASN A 149 8.57 -1.09 -7.93
CA ASN A 149 7.46 -0.83 -7.01
C ASN A 149 7.81 -1.24 -5.58
N LYS A 150 8.57 -2.34 -5.39
CA LYS A 150 9.10 -2.73 -4.08
C LYS A 150 9.98 -1.63 -3.48
N ALA A 151 10.90 -1.07 -4.28
CA ALA A 151 11.77 0.01 -3.84
C ALA A 151 10.99 1.29 -3.47
N VAL A 152 10.00 1.70 -4.27
CA VAL A 152 9.15 2.85 -3.97
C VAL A 152 8.31 2.61 -2.71
N PHE A 153 7.70 1.43 -2.58
CA PHE A 153 6.94 1.04 -1.39
C PHE A 153 7.79 1.14 -0.12
N LYS A 154 9.00 0.57 -0.14
CA LYS A 154 9.94 0.65 0.98
C LYS A 154 10.28 2.10 1.34
N LYS A 155 10.55 2.94 0.33
CA LYS A 155 10.83 4.37 0.54
C LYS A 155 9.66 5.11 1.20
N ASN A 156 8.44 4.84 0.74
CA ASN A 156 7.22 5.43 1.29
C ASN A 156 6.94 4.94 2.72
N LEU A 157 7.11 3.64 2.99
CA LEU A 157 6.97 3.07 4.34
C LEU A 157 7.94 3.73 5.31
N LEU A 158 9.22 3.83 4.95
CA LEU A 158 10.23 4.49 5.79
C LEU A 158 9.92 5.98 6.00
N ALA A 159 9.38 6.66 4.98
CA ALA A 159 8.98 8.06 5.12
C ALA A 159 7.87 8.23 6.17
N VAL A 160 6.84 7.38 6.14
CA VAL A 160 5.75 7.41 7.14
C VAL A 160 6.26 6.99 8.53
N MET A 161 7.17 6.01 8.60
CA MET A 161 7.78 5.58 9.87
C MET A 161 8.63 6.67 10.53
N ASN A 162 9.28 7.52 9.74
CA ASN A 162 10.22 8.52 10.23
C ASN A 162 9.62 9.93 10.31
N ALA A 163 8.37 10.11 9.85
CA ALA A 163 7.68 11.39 9.93
C ALA A 163 7.53 11.85 11.40
N LYS A 164 7.43 13.16 11.61
CA LYS A 164 7.28 13.81 12.91
C LYS A 164 6.28 14.94 12.79
#